data_AF-A0A1D6L6P2-F1
#
_entry.id   AF-A0A1D6L6P2-F1
#
_cell.length_a   1.000
_cell.length_b   1.000
_cell.length_c   1.000
_cell.angle_alpha   90.00
_cell.angle_beta   90.00
_cell.angle_gamma   90.00
#
_symmetry.space_group_name_H-M   'P 1'
#
loop_
_entity.id
_entity.type
_entity.pdbx_description
1 polymer ?
#
loop_
_entity_poly.entity_id
_entity_poly.type
_entity_poly.pdbx_seq_one_letter_code
_entity_poly.pdbx_strand_id
1 'polypeptide(L)'
;MADSGALVVTEAQQQHPLSQIAASETHRLLLKQWVKEEDLLARRVALWEACLNGARKEIAFLYCAFFAFHAASVLLLFLSSSSSSAASAAATTACRRSWIPYLVSLLSSLTMLWALWYKSDTEAVLERVLAREREDALYLARCVSELKRKGLRFDLLKEVDTLRRAKNLRAEAKGAADRPRRWQTRDLAVFALFAAACGVLVLTRFLLCN
;
A
#
# COMPACT_ATOMS: atom_id res chain seq x y z
N MET A 1 14.64 12.55 -63.09
CA MET A 1 14.89 13.33 -61.85
C MET A 1 14.38 12.56 -60.62
N ALA A 2 14.81 11.31 -60.43
CA ALA A 2 14.37 10.49 -59.31
C ALA A 2 15.58 9.74 -58.76
N ASP A 3 16.40 10.41 -57.94
CA ASP A 3 17.49 9.75 -57.17
C ASP A 3 17.96 10.55 -55.96
N SER A 4 17.64 11.84 -55.84
CA SER A 4 18.01 12.63 -54.65
C SER A 4 17.34 12.16 -53.36
N GLY A 5 16.17 11.52 -53.44
CA GLY A 5 15.48 10.98 -52.26
C GLY A 5 16.12 9.71 -51.69
N ALA A 6 16.71 8.86 -52.53
CA ALA A 6 17.27 7.58 -52.09
C ALA A 6 18.61 7.76 -51.37
N LEU A 7 19.46 8.67 -51.87
CA LEU A 7 20.78 8.96 -51.28
C LEU A 7 20.68 9.56 -49.87
N VAL A 8 19.74 10.49 -49.65
CA VAL A 8 19.53 11.10 -48.33
C VAL A 8 19.05 10.08 -47.30
N VAL A 9 18.25 9.09 -47.72
CA VAL A 9 17.78 8.01 -46.84
C VAL A 9 18.92 7.04 -46.47
N THR A 10 19.83 6.74 -47.40
CA THR A 10 20.96 5.83 -47.12
C THR A 10 21.98 6.43 -46.15
N GLU A 11 22.26 7.73 -46.22
CA GLU A 11 23.22 8.38 -45.32
C GLU A 11 22.65 8.52 -43.90
N ALA A 12 21.37 8.81 -43.77
CA ALA A 12 20.68 8.86 -42.48
C ALA A 12 20.68 7.49 -41.77
N GLN A 13 20.65 6.38 -42.52
CA GLN A 13 20.56 5.03 -41.97
C GLN A 13 21.85 4.53 -41.29
N GLN A 14 23.02 5.11 -41.60
CA GLN A 14 24.29 4.76 -40.93
C GLN A 14 24.57 5.57 -39.66
N GLN A 15 23.81 6.62 -39.41
CA GLN A 15 23.98 7.47 -38.23
C GLN A 15 23.41 6.82 -36.96
N HIS A 16 24.03 7.11 -35.82
CA HIS A 16 23.59 6.67 -34.50
C HIS A 16 22.13 7.11 -34.25
N PRO A 17 21.26 6.28 -33.64
CA PRO A 17 19.84 6.62 -33.47
C PRO A 17 19.61 7.94 -32.72
N LEU A 18 20.49 8.33 -31.79
CA LEU A 18 20.43 9.64 -31.13
C LEU A 18 20.71 10.82 -32.07
N SER A 19 21.58 10.68 -33.08
CA SER A 19 21.80 11.76 -34.06
C SER A 19 20.63 11.85 -35.05
N GLN A 20 20.00 10.72 -35.38
CA GLN A 20 18.74 10.72 -36.13
C GLN A 20 17.60 11.41 -35.38
N ILE A 21 17.48 11.20 -34.06
CA ILE A 21 16.52 11.93 -33.21
C ILE A 21 16.87 13.42 -33.15
N ALA A 22 18.16 13.76 -33.05
CA ALA A 22 18.57 15.16 -33.05
C ALA A 22 18.22 15.89 -34.35
N ALA A 23 18.19 15.17 -35.48
CA ALA A 23 17.77 15.70 -36.78
C ALA A 23 16.25 15.93 -36.89
N SER A 24 15.43 15.22 -36.11
CA SER A 24 13.98 15.41 -36.09
C SER A 24 13.51 16.16 -34.84
N GLU A 25 13.06 17.40 -35.02
CA GLU A 25 12.61 18.25 -33.91
C GLU A 25 11.50 17.61 -33.07
N THR A 26 10.57 16.89 -33.71
CA THR A 26 9.42 16.25 -33.04
C THR A 26 9.87 15.13 -32.10
N HIS A 27 10.76 14.23 -32.56
CA HIS A 27 11.29 13.13 -31.74
C HIS A 27 12.15 13.65 -30.58
N ARG A 28 12.92 14.73 -30.82
CA ARG A 28 13.71 15.38 -29.77
C ARG A 28 12.83 16.00 -28.68
N LEU A 29 11.77 16.71 -29.06
CA LEU A 29 10.83 17.30 -28.10
C LEU A 29 10.09 16.23 -27.30
N LEU A 30 9.65 15.16 -27.97
CA LEU A 30 8.97 14.05 -27.34
C LEU A 30 9.87 13.30 -26.35
N LEU A 31 11.13 13.06 -26.73
CA LEU A 31 12.10 12.46 -25.80
C LEU A 31 12.31 13.33 -24.57
N LYS A 32 12.46 14.66 -24.73
CA LYS A 32 12.57 15.59 -23.60
C LYS A 32 11.33 15.57 -22.71
N GLN A 33 10.14 15.54 -23.32
CA GLN A 33 8.88 15.48 -22.59
C GLN A 33 8.75 14.19 -21.79
N TRP A 34 9.05 13.04 -22.38
CA TRP A 34 8.96 11.75 -21.70
C TRP A 34 10.02 11.58 -20.62
N VAL A 35 11.24 12.08 -20.81
CA VAL A 35 12.26 12.10 -19.73
C VAL A 35 11.79 12.95 -18.55
N LYS A 36 11.18 14.12 -18.82
CA LYS A 36 10.60 14.95 -17.76
C LYS A 36 9.42 14.24 -17.07
N GLU A 37 8.58 13.55 -17.82
CA GLU A 37 7.45 12.79 -17.28
C GLU A 37 7.92 11.58 -16.44
N GLU A 38 9.00 10.91 -16.85
CA GLU A 38 9.66 9.85 -16.08
C GLU A 38 10.14 10.37 -14.73
N ASP A 39 10.79 11.54 -14.68
CA ASP A 39 11.19 12.18 -13.42
C ASP A 39 9.99 12.53 -12.52
N LEU A 40 8.89 13.00 -13.10
CA LEU A 40 7.66 13.33 -12.36
C LEU A 40 6.98 12.07 -11.79
N LEU A 41 6.92 11.00 -12.58
CA LEU A 41 6.40 9.70 -12.13
C LEU A 41 7.29 9.09 -11.05
N ALA A 42 8.62 9.15 -11.20
CA ALA A 42 9.56 8.66 -10.20
C ALA A 42 9.37 9.39 -8.84
N ARG A 43 9.20 10.71 -8.86
CA ARG A 43 8.88 11.49 -7.64
C ARG A 43 7.54 11.06 -7.04
N ARG A 44 6.51 10.87 -7.85
CA ARG A 44 5.19 10.44 -7.39
C ARG A 44 5.22 9.04 -6.78
N VAL A 45 5.93 8.10 -7.40
CA VAL A 45 6.17 6.74 -6.88
C VAL A 45 6.88 6.81 -5.53
N ALA A 46 7.94 7.62 -5.40
CA ALA A 46 8.65 7.79 -4.13
C ALA A 46 7.75 8.38 -3.03
N LEU A 47 6.88 9.33 -3.36
CA LEU A 47 5.89 9.86 -2.42
C LEU A 47 4.89 8.79 -1.98
N TRP A 48 4.33 8.02 -2.91
CA TRP A 48 3.40 6.94 -2.58
C TRP A 48 4.05 5.83 -1.77
N GLU A 49 5.31 5.49 -2.03
CA GLU A 49 6.11 4.57 -1.22
C GLU A 49 6.29 5.09 0.21
N ALA A 50 6.61 6.37 0.38
CA ALA A 50 6.72 6.99 1.69
C ALA A 50 5.37 6.97 2.44
N CYS A 51 4.26 7.28 1.76
CA CYS A 51 2.92 7.21 2.33
C CYS A 51 2.55 5.78 2.76
N LEU A 52 2.83 4.78 1.92
CA LEU A 52 2.57 3.37 2.23
C LEU A 52 3.40 2.90 3.43
N ASN A 53 4.69 3.26 3.47
CA ASN A 53 5.56 2.96 4.60
C ASN A 53 5.09 3.66 5.89
N GLY A 54 4.56 4.88 5.78
CA GLY A 54 3.91 5.60 6.89
C GLY A 54 2.70 4.84 7.42
N ALA A 55 1.77 4.45 6.55
CA ALA A 55 0.58 3.68 6.93
C ALA A 55 0.95 2.36 7.62
N ARG A 56 1.94 1.63 7.11
CA ARG A 56 2.44 0.39 7.74
C ARG A 56 3.00 0.61 9.14
N LYS A 57 3.75 1.69 9.35
CA LYS A 57 4.26 2.06 10.68
C LYS A 57 3.12 2.37 11.65
N GLU A 58 2.09 3.09 11.20
CA GLU A 58 0.91 3.38 12.01
C GLU A 58 0.12 2.12 12.36
N ILE A 59 -0.04 1.19 11.42
CA ILE A 59 -0.67 -0.12 11.67
C ILE A 59 0.13 -0.89 12.73
N ALA A 60 1.46 -0.98 12.57
CA ALA A 60 2.32 -1.64 13.55
C ALA A 60 2.21 -0.97 14.93
N PHE A 61 2.18 0.37 14.98
CA PHE A 61 1.97 1.12 16.22
C PHE A 61 0.62 0.80 16.86
N LEU A 62 -0.47 0.72 16.08
CA LEU A 62 -1.80 0.35 16.59
C LEU A 62 -1.82 -1.07 17.18
N TYR A 63 -1.15 -2.04 16.56
CA TYR A 63 -0.98 -3.38 17.14
C TYR A 63 -0.24 -3.32 18.48
N CYS A 64 0.91 -2.64 18.53
CA CYS A 64 1.68 -2.48 19.76
C CYS A 64 0.86 -1.78 20.86
N ALA A 65 0.16 -0.70 20.50
CA ALA A 65 -0.70 0.03 21.41
C ALA A 65 -1.84 -0.85 21.95
N PHE A 66 -2.43 -1.71 21.12
CA PHE A 66 -3.49 -2.64 21.54
C PHE A 66 -2.99 -3.57 22.64
N PHE A 67 -1.86 -4.23 22.40
CA PHE A 67 -1.26 -5.12 23.39
C PHE A 67 -0.80 -4.36 24.64
N ALA A 68 -0.18 -3.19 24.49
CA ALA A 68 0.28 -2.37 25.61
C ALA A 68 -0.88 -1.90 26.49
N PHE A 69 -1.97 -1.41 25.89
CA PHE A 69 -3.18 -1.00 26.60
C PHE A 69 -3.78 -2.16 27.38
N HIS A 70 -3.99 -3.30 26.73
CA HIS A 70 -4.60 -4.46 27.40
C HIS A 70 -3.68 -5.05 28.48
N ALA A 71 -2.37 -5.16 28.23
CA ALA A 71 -1.40 -5.62 29.23
C ALA A 71 -1.37 -4.69 30.45
N ALA A 72 -1.32 -3.37 30.25
CA ALA A 72 -1.37 -2.39 31.33
C ALA A 72 -2.69 -2.47 32.10
N SER A 73 -3.82 -2.62 31.42
CA SER A 73 -5.14 -2.75 32.06
C SER A 73 -5.21 -3.98 32.98
N VAL A 74 -4.74 -5.13 32.51
CA VAL A 74 -4.71 -6.38 33.29
C VAL A 74 -3.74 -6.25 34.46
N LEU A 75 -2.55 -5.68 34.24
CA LEU A 75 -1.56 -5.47 35.29
C LEU A 75 -2.09 -4.55 36.40
N LEU A 76 -2.73 -3.43 36.04
CA LEU A 76 -3.34 -2.51 37.00
C LEU A 76 -4.47 -3.16 37.80
N LEU A 77 -5.33 -3.94 37.14
CA LEU A 77 -6.39 -4.69 37.82
C LEU A 77 -5.81 -5.75 38.78
N PHE A 78 -4.75 -6.45 38.37
CA PHE A 78 -4.06 -7.43 39.21
C PHE A 78 -3.42 -6.80 40.45
N LEU A 79 -2.70 -5.68 40.29
CA LEU A 79 -2.10 -4.93 41.40
C LEU A 79 -3.17 -4.41 42.37
N SER A 80 -4.30 -3.92 41.84
CA SER A 80 -5.42 -3.42 42.65
C SER A 80 -6.11 -4.55 43.42
N SER A 81 -6.32 -5.71 42.79
CA SER A 81 -6.88 -6.90 43.44
C SER A 81 -5.96 -7.42 44.56
N SER A 82 -4.65 -7.51 44.27
CA SER A 82 -3.63 -7.94 45.25
C SER A 82 -3.52 -7.01 46.46
N SER A 83 -3.83 -5.72 46.30
CA SER A 83 -3.80 -4.74 47.39
C SER A 83 -5.11 -4.72 48.21
N SER A 84 -6.21 -5.22 47.66
CA SER A 84 -7.56 -5.15 48.28
C SER A 84 -8.03 -6.47 48.91
N SER A 85 -7.32 -7.58 48.68
CA SER A 85 -7.59 -8.91 49.26
C SER A 85 -7.59 -8.97 50.79
N ALA A 86 -7.22 -7.89 51.50
CA ALA A 86 -7.38 -7.78 52.96
C ALA A 86 -8.85 -7.50 53.41
N ALA A 87 -9.76 -7.10 52.52
CA ALA A 87 -11.14 -6.72 52.88
C ALA A 87 -12.21 -7.40 51.99
N SER A 88 -12.86 -8.44 52.50
CA SER A 88 -13.91 -9.22 51.79
C SER A 88 -15.07 -8.37 51.24
N ALA A 89 -15.46 -7.28 51.94
CA ALA A 89 -16.47 -6.34 51.47
C ALA A 89 -16.04 -5.55 50.21
N ALA A 90 -14.74 -5.26 50.08
CA ALA A 90 -14.19 -4.57 48.92
C ALA A 90 -14.24 -5.45 47.67
N ALA A 91 -13.95 -6.76 47.79
CA ALA A 91 -14.00 -7.71 46.69
C ALA A 91 -15.41 -7.84 46.09
N THR A 92 -16.44 -7.96 46.93
CA THR A 92 -17.85 -8.03 46.46
C THR A 92 -18.25 -6.76 45.71
N THR A 93 -17.84 -5.59 46.22
CA THR A 93 -18.11 -4.30 45.60
C THR A 93 -17.36 -4.14 44.27
N ALA A 94 -16.10 -4.59 44.20
CA ALA A 94 -15.28 -4.60 42.99
C ALA A 94 -15.88 -5.50 41.90
N CYS A 95 -16.33 -6.70 42.25
CA CYS A 95 -17.01 -7.60 41.31
C CYS A 95 -18.33 -6.99 40.79
N ARG A 96 -19.14 -6.37 41.67
CA ARG A 96 -20.37 -5.65 41.25
C ARG A 96 -20.07 -4.47 40.33
N ARG A 97 -18.93 -3.78 40.53
CA ARG A 97 -18.47 -2.66 39.70
C ARG A 97 -17.59 -3.08 38.51
N SER A 98 -17.42 -4.38 38.26
CA SER A 98 -16.63 -4.92 37.14
C SER A 98 -17.13 -4.48 35.76
N TRP A 99 -18.37 -3.98 35.66
CA TRP A 99 -18.92 -3.43 34.42
C TRP A 99 -18.13 -2.22 33.91
N ILE A 100 -17.51 -1.41 34.79
CA ILE A 100 -16.75 -0.23 34.37
C ILE A 100 -15.49 -0.61 33.58
N PRO A 101 -14.52 -1.39 34.11
CA PRO A 101 -13.35 -1.78 33.34
C PRO A 101 -13.74 -2.63 32.12
N TYR A 102 -14.83 -3.40 32.20
CA TYR A 102 -15.36 -4.15 31.06
C TYR A 102 -15.79 -3.24 29.92
N LEU A 103 -16.62 -2.22 30.19
CA LEU A 103 -17.07 -1.28 29.16
C LEU A 103 -15.92 -0.45 28.60
N VAL A 104 -14.99 0.01 29.45
CA VAL A 104 -13.81 0.76 28.99
C VAL A 104 -12.94 -0.09 28.07
N SER A 105 -12.67 -1.34 28.44
CA SER A 105 -11.90 -2.29 27.63
C SER A 105 -12.61 -2.68 26.32
N LEU A 106 -13.94 -2.82 26.37
CA LEU A 106 -14.75 -3.10 25.17
C LEU A 106 -14.74 -1.91 24.21
N LEU A 107 -14.94 -0.68 24.70
CA LEU A 107 -14.93 0.51 23.85
C LEU A 107 -13.54 0.77 23.27
N SER A 108 -12.47 0.63 24.07
CA SER A 108 -11.11 0.79 23.57
C SER A 108 -10.75 -0.27 22.53
N SER A 109 -11.07 -1.54 22.76
CA SER A 109 -10.83 -2.60 21.77
C SER A 109 -11.61 -2.37 20.47
N LEU A 110 -12.88 -1.97 20.54
CA LEU A 110 -13.68 -1.65 19.34
C LEU A 110 -13.09 -0.48 18.54
N THR A 111 -12.69 0.60 19.22
CA THR A 111 -12.07 1.75 18.55
C THR A 111 -10.72 1.41 17.91
N MET A 112 -9.89 0.60 18.57
CA MET A 112 -8.62 0.15 18.03
C MET A 112 -8.78 -0.82 16.86
N LEU A 113 -9.73 -1.76 16.94
CA LEU A 113 -10.07 -2.67 15.84
C LEU A 113 -10.60 -1.90 14.64
N TRP A 114 -11.47 -0.91 14.86
CA TRP A 114 -11.96 -0.05 13.80
C TRP A 114 -10.84 0.75 13.14
N ALA A 115 -9.94 1.34 13.93
CA ALA A 115 -8.78 2.06 13.41
C ALA A 115 -7.84 1.16 12.61
N LEU A 116 -7.56 -0.05 13.09
CA LEU A 116 -6.75 -1.05 12.38
C LEU A 116 -7.41 -1.47 11.07
N TRP A 117 -8.71 -1.73 11.08
CA TRP A 117 -9.45 -2.10 9.87
C TRP A 117 -9.44 -0.97 8.84
N TYR A 118 -9.70 0.27 9.27
CA TYR A 118 -9.62 1.44 8.40
C TYR A 118 -8.22 1.63 7.82
N LYS A 119 -7.17 1.60 8.67
CA LYS A 119 -5.78 1.81 8.23
C LYS A 119 -5.32 0.71 7.28
N SER A 120 -5.65 -0.55 7.55
CA SER A 120 -5.33 -1.66 6.66
C SER A 120 -6.10 -1.63 5.33
N ASP A 121 -7.26 -0.96 5.27
CA ASP A 121 -7.91 -0.65 3.99
C ASP A 121 -7.22 0.47 3.23
N THR A 122 -6.82 1.54 3.93
CA THR A 122 -6.01 2.60 3.30
C THR A 122 -4.68 2.07 2.78
N GLU A 123 -4.02 1.14 3.48
CA GLU A 123 -2.82 0.46 3.01
C GLU A 123 -3.10 -0.29 1.69
N ALA A 124 -4.16 -1.09 1.62
CA ALA A 124 -4.51 -1.84 0.42
C ALA A 124 -4.82 -0.91 -0.77
N VAL A 125 -5.49 0.21 -0.55
CA VAL A 125 -5.73 1.22 -1.60
C VAL A 125 -4.40 1.84 -2.06
N LEU A 126 -3.52 2.21 -1.13
CA LEU A 126 -2.20 2.77 -1.44
C LEU A 126 -1.32 1.78 -2.22
N GLU A 127 -1.34 0.50 -1.87
CA GLU A 127 -0.62 -0.54 -2.62
C GLU A 127 -1.12 -0.66 -4.06
N ARG A 128 -2.44 -0.59 -4.27
CA ARG A 128 -3.02 -0.62 -5.62
C ARG A 128 -2.64 0.62 -6.43
N VAL A 129 -2.69 1.80 -5.82
CA VAL A 129 -2.27 3.06 -6.48
C VAL A 129 -0.79 3.00 -6.84
N LEU A 130 0.07 2.63 -5.89
CA LEU A 130 1.51 2.50 -6.12
C LEU A 130 1.83 1.46 -7.20
N ALA A 131 1.13 0.32 -7.22
CA ALA A 131 1.32 -0.70 -8.24
C ALA A 131 0.98 -0.18 -9.65
N ARG A 132 -0.09 0.62 -9.79
CA ARG A 132 -0.48 1.24 -11.06
C ARG A 132 0.56 2.28 -11.51
N GLU A 133 0.98 3.16 -10.61
CA GLU A 133 1.98 4.19 -10.87
C GLU A 133 3.34 3.58 -11.27
N ARG A 134 3.76 2.49 -10.60
CA ARG A 134 4.97 1.74 -10.96
C ARG A 134 4.84 1.06 -12.33
N GLU A 135 3.69 0.48 -12.66
CA GLU A 135 3.46 -0.07 -14.00
C GLU A 135 3.55 1.03 -15.07
N ASP A 136 2.90 2.18 -14.85
CA ASP A 136 2.93 3.30 -15.78
C ASP A 136 4.35 3.86 -15.96
N ALA A 137 5.12 3.99 -14.88
CA ALA A 137 6.53 4.36 -14.94
C ALA A 137 7.37 3.36 -15.75
N LEU A 138 7.15 2.05 -15.57
CA LEU A 138 7.84 1.01 -16.33
C LEU A 138 7.49 1.05 -17.83
N TYR A 139 6.23 1.31 -18.18
CA TYR A 139 5.82 1.45 -19.58
C TYR A 139 6.42 2.69 -20.22
N LEU A 140 6.42 3.82 -19.53
CA LEU A 140 7.05 5.05 -20.02
C LEU A 140 8.56 4.85 -20.22
N ALA A 141 9.25 4.25 -19.26
CA ALA A 141 10.68 3.93 -19.38
C ALA A 141 10.98 3.03 -20.60
N ARG A 142 10.10 2.05 -20.88
CA ARG A 142 10.19 1.21 -22.09
C ARG A 142 10.00 2.03 -23.36
N CYS A 143 8.97 2.89 -23.43
CA CYS A 143 8.76 3.80 -24.56
C CYS A 143 9.99 4.68 -24.81
N VAL A 144 10.57 5.26 -23.76
CA VAL A 144 11.78 6.08 -23.83
C VAL A 144 12.97 5.26 -24.34
N SER A 145 13.16 4.04 -23.86
CA SER A 145 14.24 3.16 -24.31
C SER A 145 14.09 2.76 -25.78
N GLU A 146 12.86 2.44 -26.22
CA GLU A 146 12.56 2.07 -27.60
C GLU A 146 12.71 3.26 -28.54
N LEU A 147 12.30 4.46 -28.13
CA LEU A 147 12.54 5.69 -28.87
C LEU A 147 14.04 5.95 -29.03
N LYS A 148 14.82 5.86 -27.94
CA LYS A 148 16.29 6.02 -27.97
C LYS A 148 16.98 4.99 -28.88
N ARG A 149 16.40 3.78 -28.98
CA ARG A 149 16.94 2.68 -29.80
C ARG A 149 16.56 2.77 -31.28
N LYS A 150 15.29 3.06 -31.58
CA LYS A 150 14.73 3.07 -32.95
C LYS A 150 14.90 4.41 -33.66
N GLY A 151 15.04 5.51 -32.92
CA GLY A 151 15.17 6.85 -33.48
C GLY A 151 14.00 7.22 -34.39
N LEU A 152 14.29 7.59 -35.65
CA LEU A 152 13.30 7.97 -36.65
C LEU A 152 12.33 6.83 -37.05
N ARG A 153 12.70 5.57 -36.78
CA ARG A 153 11.84 4.42 -37.06
C ARG A 153 10.80 4.17 -35.97
N PHE A 154 10.78 4.99 -34.93
CA PHE A 154 9.82 4.87 -33.84
C PHE A 154 8.47 5.44 -34.27
N ASP A 155 7.51 4.55 -34.53
CA ASP A 155 6.13 4.95 -34.78
C ASP A 155 5.39 5.10 -33.44
N LEU A 156 5.06 6.34 -33.10
CA LEU A 156 4.39 6.70 -31.86
C LEU A 156 3.07 5.94 -31.67
N LEU A 157 2.24 5.88 -32.71
CA LEU A 157 0.90 5.32 -32.61
C LEU A 157 0.99 3.81 -32.45
N LYS A 158 1.80 3.16 -33.29
CA LYS A 158 1.96 1.71 -33.27
C LYS A 158 2.58 1.20 -31.98
N GLU A 159 3.63 1.84 -31.46
CA GLU A 159 4.33 1.39 -30.25
C GLU A 159 3.53 1.70 -28.97
N VAL A 160 2.87 2.86 -28.90
CA VAL A 160 2.01 3.18 -27.75
C VAL A 160 0.76 2.29 -27.73
N ASP A 161 0.18 1.99 -28.90
CA ASP A 161 -0.97 1.08 -28.98
C ASP A 161 -0.61 -0.37 -28.65
N THR A 162 0.55 -0.88 -29.08
CA THR A 162 0.99 -2.23 -28.71
C THR A 162 1.21 -2.33 -27.21
N LEU A 163 1.83 -1.31 -26.58
CA LEU A 163 2.01 -1.26 -25.14
C LEU A 163 0.69 -1.10 -24.38
N ARG A 164 -0.24 -0.28 -24.89
CA ARG A 164 -1.59 -0.14 -24.31
C ARG A 164 -2.37 -1.44 -24.36
N ARG A 165 -2.33 -2.16 -25.49
CA ARG A 165 -2.94 -3.49 -25.62
C ARG A 165 -2.29 -4.49 -24.66
N ALA A 166 -0.96 -4.51 -24.56
CA ALA A 166 -0.26 -5.36 -23.61
C ALA A 166 -0.62 -5.03 -22.15
N LYS A 167 -0.79 -3.75 -21.81
CA LYS A 167 -1.28 -3.30 -20.50
C LYS A 167 -2.69 -3.81 -20.22
N ASN A 168 -3.61 -3.67 -21.17
CA ASN A 168 -4.98 -4.14 -21.01
C ASN A 168 -5.05 -5.66 -20.79
N LEU A 169 -4.32 -6.45 -21.58
CA LEU A 169 -4.25 -7.91 -21.41
C LEU A 169 -3.70 -8.31 -20.04
N ARG A 170 -2.68 -7.59 -19.54
CA ARG A 170 -2.11 -7.84 -18.21
C ARG A 170 -3.09 -7.45 -17.10
N ALA A 171 -3.81 -6.34 -17.26
CA ALA A 171 -4.83 -5.91 -16.31
C ALA A 171 -5.98 -6.93 -16.22
N GLU A 172 -6.43 -7.48 -17.35
CA GLU A 172 -7.43 -8.56 -17.40
C GLU A 172 -6.92 -9.84 -16.74
N ALA A 173 -5.70 -10.27 -17.05
CA ALA A 173 -5.08 -11.44 -16.43
C ALA A 173 -4.93 -11.27 -14.91
N LYS A 174 -4.55 -10.07 -14.45
CA LYS A 174 -4.43 -9.75 -13.02
C LYS A 174 -5.80 -9.70 -12.35
N GLY A 175 -6.81 -9.11 -12.98
CA GLY A 175 -8.19 -9.10 -12.48
C GLY A 175 -8.79 -10.50 -12.36
N ALA A 176 -8.45 -11.41 -13.28
CA ALA A 176 -8.86 -12.81 -13.20
C ALA A 176 -8.16 -13.58 -12.08
N ALA A 177 -6.87 -13.30 -11.83
CA ALA A 177 -6.10 -13.89 -10.74
C ALA A 177 -6.52 -13.36 -9.36
N ASP A 178 -6.92 -12.09 -9.29
CA ASP A 178 -7.40 -11.42 -8.07
C ASP A 178 -8.88 -11.74 -7.80
N ARG A 179 -9.29 -13.01 -8.02
CA ARG A 179 -10.54 -13.50 -7.44
C ARG A 179 -10.46 -13.27 -5.93
N PRO A 180 -11.52 -12.75 -5.29
CA PRO A 180 -11.48 -12.44 -3.87
C PRO A 180 -11.15 -13.72 -3.12
N ARG A 181 -9.93 -13.81 -2.61
CA ARG A 181 -9.58 -14.82 -1.61
C ARG A 181 -10.53 -14.56 -0.47
N ARG A 182 -11.50 -15.47 -0.30
CA ARG A 182 -12.63 -15.41 0.65
C ARG A 182 -12.27 -14.96 2.07
N TRP A 183 -10.99 -15.07 2.43
CA TRP A 183 -10.40 -14.57 3.65
C TRP A 183 -9.12 -13.85 3.27
N GLN A 184 -9.10 -12.52 3.39
CA GLN A 184 -7.84 -11.79 3.31
C GLN A 184 -7.07 -12.05 4.62
N THR A 185 -5.74 -12.12 4.54
CA THR A 185 -4.88 -12.25 5.73
C THR A 185 -5.15 -11.17 6.77
N ARG A 186 -5.63 -10.01 6.32
CA ARG A 186 -6.14 -8.90 7.13
C ARG A 186 -7.29 -9.29 8.05
N ASP A 187 -8.27 -10.05 7.54
CA ASP A 187 -9.45 -10.45 8.32
C ASP A 187 -9.03 -11.35 9.48
N LEU A 188 -8.08 -12.27 9.23
CA LEU A 188 -7.52 -13.15 10.26
C LEU A 188 -6.87 -12.36 11.41
N ALA A 189 -6.15 -11.28 11.10
CA ALA A 189 -5.53 -10.44 12.12
C ALA A 189 -6.58 -9.72 12.98
N VAL A 190 -7.64 -9.19 12.36
CA VAL A 190 -8.77 -8.57 13.09
C VAL A 190 -9.48 -9.60 13.98
N PHE A 191 -9.73 -10.81 13.48
CA PHE A 191 -10.33 -11.88 14.29
C PHE A 191 -9.44 -12.30 15.47
N ALA A 192 -8.12 -12.41 15.26
CA ALA A 192 -7.17 -12.74 16.32
C ALA A 192 -7.16 -11.68 17.42
N LEU A 193 -7.18 -10.39 17.07
CA LEU A 193 -7.28 -9.30 18.04
C LEU A 193 -8.63 -9.26 18.74
N PHE A 194 -9.72 -9.53 18.03
CA PHE A 194 -11.04 -9.65 18.64
C PHE A 194 -11.07 -10.78 19.67
N ALA A 195 -10.52 -11.95 19.34
CA ALA A 195 -10.40 -13.06 20.28
C ALA A 195 -9.53 -12.70 21.50
N ALA A 196 -8.42 -11.98 21.29
CA ALA A 196 -7.57 -11.48 22.38
C ALA A 196 -8.34 -10.49 23.28
N ALA A 197 -9.11 -9.57 22.71
CA ALA A 197 -9.97 -8.66 23.47
C ALA A 197 -11.00 -9.42 24.31
N CYS A 198 -11.69 -10.41 23.73
CA CYS A 198 -12.60 -11.28 24.47
C CYS A 198 -11.89 -12.01 25.63
N GLY A 199 -10.68 -12.52 25.41
CA GLY A 199 -9.86 -13.13 26.46
C GLY A 199 -9.55 -12.17 27.61
N VAL A 200 -9.20 -10.92 27.31
CA VAL A 200 -8.96 -9.88 28.33
C VAL A 200 -10.23 -9.56 29.12
N LEU A 201 -11.39 -9.55 28.48
CA LEU A 201 -12.68 -9.33 29.15
C LEU A 201 -13.01 -10.46 30.13
N VAL A 202 -12.77 -11.72 29.75
CA VAL A 202 -12.90 -12.89 30.64
C VAL A 202 -11.91 -12.79 31.80
N LEU A 203 -10.66 -12.45 31.52
CA LEU A 203 -9.61 -12.31 32.54
C LEU A 203 -9.93 -11.18 33.53
N THR A 204 -10.47 -10.06 33.06
CA THR A 204 -10.91 -8.94 33.91
C THR A 204 -12.00 -9.38 34.89
N ARG A 205 -12.97 -10.18 34.42
CA ARG A 205 -14.01 -10.77 35.27
C ARG A 205 -13.43 -11.74 36.29
N PHE A 206 -12.52 -12.62 35.86
CA PHE A 206 -11.84 -13.56 36.74
C PHE A 206 -11.05 -12.84 37.84
N LEU A 207 -10.21 -11.87 37.51
CA LEU A 207 -9.38 -11.13 38.47
C LEU A 207 -10.14 -10.30 39.51
N LEU A 208 -11.38 -9.89 39.20
CA LEU A 208 -12.20 -9.04 40.09
C LEU A 208 -13.24 -9.82 40.90
N CYS A 209 -13.59 -11.04 40.49
CA CYS A 209 -14.66 -11.84 41.11
C CYS A 209 -14.18 -13.17 41.71
N ASN A 210 -12.90 -13.52 41.55
CA ASN A 210 -12.26 -14.66 42.20
C ASN A 210 -11.27 -14.18 43.26
#